data_AF-A0A661ZE13-F1
#
_entry.id   AF-A0A661ZE13-F1
#
_cell.length_a   1.000
_cell.length_b   1.000
_cell.length_c   1.000
_cell.angle_alpha   90.00
_cell.angle_beta   90.00
_cell.angle_gamma   90.00
#
_symmetry.space_group_name_H-M   'P 1'
#
loop_
_entity.id
_entity.type
_entity.pdbx_description
1 polymer ?
#
loop_
_entity_poly.entity_id
_entity_poly.type
_entity_poly.pdbx_seq_one_letter_code
_entity_poly.pdbx_strand_id
1 'polypeptide(L)'
;DLFQLFNNSEYIISRPGYSSIMDLTALGKKAIFIPTPGQTEQEYLADRFHNMKIHYGMGQDEIDLALAIKEIKGFKAVEHKVEPSLLSERVQSLIDLLKPE
;
A
#
# COMPACT_ATOMS: atom_id res chain seq x y z
N ASP A 1 -18.99 0.58 -9.74
CA ASP A 1 -17.80 1.46 -9.71
C ASP A 1 -16.75 0.87 -8.77
N LEU A 2 -15.46 0.97 -9.07
CA LEU A 2 -14.38 0.24 -8.38
C LEU A 2 -14.29 0.59 -6.89
N PHE A 3 -14.46 1.86 -6.56
CA PHE A 3 -14.47 2.36 -5.18
C PHE A 3 -15.52 1.65 -4.31
N GLN A 4 -16.72 1.39 -4.85
CA GLN A 4 -17.78 0.67 -4.14
C GLN A 4 -17.40 -0.79 -3.88
N LEU A 5 -16.71 -1.43 -4.82
CA LEU A 5 -16.21 -2.80 -4.64
C LEU A 5 -15.15 -2.86 -3.54
N PHE A 6 -14.22 -1.89 -3.50
CA PHE A 6 -13.20 -1.81 -2.44
C PHE A 6 -13.83 -1.65 -1.05
N ASN A 7 -14.84 -0.80 -0.91
CA ASN A 7 -15.49 -0.57 0.37
C ASN A 7 -16.25 -1.80 0.89
N ASN A 8 -16.91 -2.54 -0.01
CA ASN A 8 -17.70 -3.72 0.32
C ASN A 8 -16.88 -5.02 0.42
N SER A 9 -15.59 -4.98 0.08
CA SER A 9 -14.70 -6.15 0.19
C SER A 9 -14.05 -6.22 1.56
N GLU A 10 -14.07 -7.42 2.16
CA GLU A 10 -13.36 -7.71 3.41
C GLU A 10 -11.84 -7.87 3.19
N TYR A 11 -11.46 -8.54 2.09
CA TYR A 11 -10.08 -8.75 1.67
C TYR A 11 -9.89 -8.28 0.24
N ILE A 12 -8.75 -7.65 -0.03
CA ILE A 12 -8.33 -7.27 -1.38
C ILE A 12 -7.11 -8.11 -1.73
N ILE A 13 -7.13 -8.73 -2.91
CA ILE A 13 -5.99 -9.47 -3.45
C ILE A 13 -5.51 -8.70 -4.67
N SER A 14 -4.25 -8.30 -4.70
CA SER A 14 -3.70 -7.55 -5.82
C SER A 14 -2.20 -7.76 -5.97
N ARG A 15 -1.64 -7.21 -7.04
CA ARG A 15 -0.20 -6.97 -7.12
C ARG A 15 0.13 -5.70 -6.33
N PRO A 16 1.35 -5.55 -5.79
CA PRO A 16 1.76 -4.37 -5.04
C PRO A 16 2.18 -3.23 -5.98
N GLY A 17 1.27 -2.79 -6.86
CA GLY A 17 1.48 -1.62 -7.70
C GLY A 17 1.39 -0.33 -6.88
N TYR A 18 2.20 0.67 -7.21
CA TYR A 18 2.26 1.93 -6.43
C TYR A 18 0.88 2.60 -6.26
N SER A 19 0.13 2.80 -7.35
CA SER A 19 -1.21 3.39 -7.28
C SER A 19 -2.18 2.54 -6.44
N SER A 20 -2.11 1.21 -6.54
CA SER A 20 -2.94 0.32 -5.72
C SER A 20 -2.61 0.44 -4.23
N ILE A 21 -1.32 0.51 -3.88
CA ILE A 21 -0.89 0.75 -2.50
C ILE A 21 -1.42 2.10 -1.99
N MET A 22 -1.37 3.14 -2.83
CA MET A 22 -1.88 4.46 -2.46
C MET A 22 -3.40 4.45 -2.25
N ASP A 23 -4.17 3.83 -3.14
CA ASP A 23 -5.62 3.70 -2.99
C ASP A 23 -5.97 2.92 -1.72
N LEU A 24 -5.31 1.78 -1.47
CA LEU A 24 -5.50 0.99 -0.26
C LEU A 24 -5.18 1.78 1.01
N THR A 25 -4.10 2.55 0.98
CA THR A 25 -3.67 3.42 2.09
C THR A 25 -4.69 4.52 2.36
N ALA A 26 -5.15 5.21 1.31
CA ALA A 26 -6.15 6.27 1.44
C ALA A 26 -7.50 5.74 1.95
N LEU A 27 -7.85 4.50 1.58
CA LEU A 27 -9.09 3.83 2.00
C LEU A 27 -8.96 3.09 3.35
N GLY A 28 -7.77 3.08 3.96
CA GLY A 28 -7.51 2.33 5.20
C GLY A 28 -7.74 0.82 5.06
N LYS A 29 -7.51 0.27 3.86
CA LYS A 29 -7.70 -1.16 3.55
C LYS A 29 -6.38 -1.91 3.61
N LYS A 30 -6.46 -3.18 4.01
CA LYS A 30 -5.34 -4.14 3.91
C LYS A 30 -5.53 -5.04 2.70
N ALA A 31 -4.43 -5.55 2.17
CA ALA A 31 -4.44 -6.41 1.01
C ALA A 31 -3.48 -7.60 1.18
N ILE A 32 -3.75 -8.64 0.40
CA ILE A 32 -2.86 -9.77 0.14
C ILE A 32 -2.15 -9.44 -1.17
N PHE A 33 -0.84 -9.25 -1.11
CA PHE A 33 -0.01 -8.94 -2.25
C PHE A 33 0.66 -10.19 -2.82
N ILE A 34 0.49 -10.36 -4.12
CA ILE A 34 1.13 -11.42 -4.90
C ILE A 34 1.97 -10.72 -5.97
N PRO A 35 3.29 -10.53 -5.80
CA PRO A 35 4.13 -9.82 -6.76
C PRO A 35 4.40 -10.68 -8.01
N THR A 36 4.58 -10.04 -9.16
CA THR A 36 4.97 -10.77 -10.39
C THR A 36 6.44 -11.22 -10.26
N PRO A 37 6.76 -12.52 -10.44
CA PRO A 37 8.15 -12.99 -10.41
C PRO A 37 9.04 -12.22 -11.40
N GLY A 38 10.19 -11.76 -10.93
CA GLY A 38 11.15 -10.99 -11.72
C GLY A 38 10.82 -9.49 -11.85
N GLN A 39 9.73 -9.01 -11.24
CA GLN A 39 9.47 -7.58 -11.06
C GLN A 39 10.00 -7.13 -9.69
N THR A 40 11.27 -6.75 -9.64
CA THR A 40 12.01 -6.44 -8.41
C THR A 40 11.30 -5.42 -7.52
N GLU A 41 10.68 -4.38 -8.11
CA GLU A 41 9.93 -3.39 -7.34
C GLU A 41 8.73 -4.02 -6.62
N GLN A 42 7.96 -4.87 -7.32
CA GLN A 42 6.80 -5.51 -6.71
C GLN A 42 7.20 -6.49 -5.60
N GLU A 43 8.23 -7.30 -5.84
CA GLU A 43 8.77 -8.24 -4.85
C GLU A 43 9.22 -7.50 -3.59
N TYR A 44 9.99 -6.42 -3.76
CA TYR A 44 10.41 -5.55 -2.67
C TYR A 44 9.23 -4.93 -1.91
N LEU A 45 8.23 -4.40 -2.61
CA LEU A 45 7.07 -3.78 -1.96
C LEU A 45 6.23 -4.82 -1.20
N ALA A 46 6.00 -6.00 -1.76
CA ALA A 46 5.29 -7.08 -1.08
C ALA A 46 6.00 -7.48 0.23
N ASP A 47 7.32 -7.71 0.18
CA ASP A 47 8.11 -8.07 1.36
C ASP A 47 8.16 -6.93 2.40
N ARG A 48 8.42 -5.70 1.95
CA ARG A 48 8.46 -4.52 2.82
C ARG A 48 7.16 -4.34 3.60
N PHE A 49 6.01 -4.33 2.92
CA PHE A 49 4.72 -4.14 3.58
C PHE A 49 4.31 -5.35 4.42
N HIS A 50 4.77 -6.56 4.05
CA HIS A 50 4.63 -7.76 4.88
C HIS A 50 5.36 -7.58 6.22
N ASN A 51 6.63 -7.19 6.18
CA ASN A 51 7.48 -7.03 7.34
C ASN A 51 6.99 -5.89 8.26
N MET A 52 6.39 -4.84 7.69
CA MET A 52 5.73 -3.76 8.44
C MET A 52 4.36 -4.17 9.05
N LYS A 53 3.85 -5.37 8.78
CA LYS A 53 2.53 -5.85 9.19
C LYS A 53 1.36 -4.99 8.70
N ILE A 54 1.49 -4.45 7.48
CA ILE A 54 0.46 -3.63 6.81
C ILE A 54 -0.34 -4.42 5.77
N HIS A 55 0.37 -5.09 4.86
CA HIS A 55 -0.21 -5.93 3.82
C HIS A 55 0.46 -7.29 3.86
N TYR A 56 -0.28 -8.38 3.65
CA TYR A 56 0.32 -9.71 3.65
C TYR A 56 0.93 -10.00 2.27
N GLY A 57 2.24 -10.08 2.15
CA GLY A 57 2.94 -10.49 0.93
C GLY A 57 3.16 -12.00 0.85
N MET A 58 3.05 -12.59 -0.35
CA MET A 58 3.35 -14.00 -0.64
C MET A 58 3.77 -14.20 -2.10
N GLY A 59 4.66 -15.16 -2.38
CA GLY A 59 5.11 -15.46 -3.74
C GLY A 59 3.98 -16.00 -4.64
N GLN A 60 4.05 -15.70 -5.94
CA GLN A 60 3.05 -16.18 -6.91
C GLN A 60 3.01 -17.71 -7.02
N ASP A 61 4.16 -18.37 -6.93
CA ASP A 61 4.24 -19.83 -7.05
C ASP A 61 3.93 -20.53 -5.72
N GLU A 62 3.68 -19.76 -4.66
CA GLU A 62 3.43 -20.22 -3.29
C GLU A 62 2.03 -19.79 -2.81
N ILE A 63 1.07 -19.68 -3.73
CA ILE A 63 -0.28 -19.20 -3.39
C ILE A 63 -1.01 -20.18 -2.46
N ASP A 64 -1.07 -19.83 -1.17
CA ASP A 64 -2.01 -20.31 -0.17
C ASP A 64 -2.88 -19.16 0.38
N LEU A 65 -4.08 -18.99 -0.20
CA LEU A 65 -5.01 -17.94 0.22
C LEU A 65 -5.64 -18.22 1.59
N ALA A 66 -5.80 -19.49 1.98
CA ALA A 66 -6.40 -19.83 3.27
C ALA A 66 -5.47 -19.41 4.40
N LEU A 67 -4.17 -19.69 4.27
CA LEU A 67 -3.14 -19.19 5.16
C LEU A 67 -3.09 -17.66 5.15
N ALA A 68 -3.06 -17.03 3.98
CA ALA A 68 -3.00 -15.57 3.87
C ALA A 68 -4.18 -14.87 4.56
N ILE A 69 -5.42 -15.37 4.38
CA ILE A 69 -6.63 -14.84 5.04
C ILE A 69 -6.57 -15.06 6.56
N LYS A 70 -5.97 -16.14 7.04
CA LYS A 70 -5.76 -16.38 8.47
C LYS A 70 -4.75 -15.40 9.06
N GLU A 71 -3.58 -15.27 8.44
CA GLU A 71 -2.45 -14.49 8.94
C GLU A 71 -2.68 -12.98 8.84
N ILE A 72 -3.33 -12.50 7.78
CA ILE A 72 -3.62 -11.06 7.58
C ILE A 72 -4.54 -10.48 8.68
N LYS A 73 -5.18 -11.31 9.51
CA LYS A 73 -5.91 -10.85 10.70
C LYS A 73 -5.02 -10.16 11.71
N GLY A 74 -3.73 -10.51 11.79
CA GLY A 74 -2.74 -9.86 12.64
C GLY A 74 -2.16 -8.55 12.09
N PHE A 75 -2.55 -8.16 10.86
CA PHE A 75 -2.03 -6.99 10.17
C PHE A 75 -2.95 -5.80 10.39
N LYS A 76 -2.38 -4.58 10.36
CA LYS A 76 -3.10 -3.32 10.55
C LYS A 76 -2.90 -2.42 9.35
N ALA A 77 -4.00 -1.90 8.81
CA ALA A 77 -3.92 -0.92 7.73
C ALA A 77 -3.17 0.33 8.20
N VAL A 78 -2.55 1.05 7.26
CA VAL A 78 -1.89 2.32 7.56
C VAL A 78 -2.94 3.33 8.02
N GLU A 79 -2.72 3.92 9.19
CA GLU A 79 -3.42 5.14 9.58
C GLU A 79 -2.76 6.31 8.84
N HIS A 80 -3.32 6.69 7.70
CA HIS A 80 -2.88 7.87 6.98
C HIS A 80 -3.75 9.06 7.36
N LYS A 81 -3.16 10.05 8.06
CA LYS A 81 -3.78 11.35 8.23
C LYS A 81 -3.50 12.18 6.98
N VAL A 82 -4.55 12.50 6.23
CA VAL A 82 -4.44 13.46 5.14
C VAL A 82 -4.19 14.83 5.75
N GLU A 83 -3.05 15.44 5.42
CA GLU A 83 -2.74 16.83 5.78
C GLU A 83 -2.79 17.69 4.51
N PRO A 84 -3.91 18.40 4.26
CA PRO A 84 -4.11 19.12 2.99
C PRO A 84 -3.07 20.21 2.72
N SER A 85 -2.43 20.75 3.76
CA SER A 85 -1.43 21.81 3.65
C SER A 85 -0.03 21.32 3.30
N LEU A 86 0.24 20.01 3.44
CA LEU A 86 1.59 19.45 3.31
C LEU A 86 2.22 19.79 1.95
N LEU A 87 1.47 19.62 0.85
CA LEU A 87 1.99 19.93 -0.48
C LEU A 87 2.37 21.41 -0.59
N SER A 88 1.47 22.32 -0.20
CA SER A 88 1.73 23.76 -0.24
C SER A 88 2.92 24.16 0.63
N GLU A 89 3.04 23.58 1.83
CA GLU A 89 4.15 23.86 2.75
C GLU A 89 5.50 23.39 2.17
N ARG A 90 5.54 22.19 1.57
CA ARG A 90 6.75 21.66 0.93
C ARG A 90 7.15 22.45 -0.31
N VAL A 91 6.18 22.87 -1.14
CA VAL A 91 6.41 23.73 -2.30
C VAL A 91 6.95 25.10 -1.84
N GLN A 92 6.34 25.71 -0.81
CA GLN A 92 6.80 26.98 -0.27
C GLN A 92 8.23 26.86 0.30
N SER A 93 8.51 25.80 1.05
CA SER A 93 9.86 25.51 1.56
C SER A 93 10.91 25.40 0.45
N LEU A 94 10.55 24.76 -0.67
CA LEU A 94 11.43 24.63 -1.83
C LEU A 94 11.67 25.99 -2.51
N ILE A 95 10.62 26.80 -2.64
CA ILE A 95 10.72 28.15 -3.19
C ILE A 95 11.67 28.99 -2.34
N ASP A 96 11.51 28.97 -1.01
CA ASP A 96 12.35 29.75 -0.11
C ASP A 96 13.82 29.31 -0.13
N LEU A 97 14.09 28.00 -0.31
CA LEU A 97 15.44 27.47 -0.50
C LEU A 97 16.10 27.94 -1.80
N LEU A 98 15.30 28.14 -2.85
CA LEU A 98 15.80 28.49 -4.19
C LEU A 98 15.88 30.00 -4.43
N LYS A 99 15.43 30.83 -3.48
CA LYS A 99 15.57 32.29 -3.59
C LYS A 99 17.07 32.65 -3.48
N PRO A 100 17.63 33.37 -4.47
CA PRO A 100 18.95 33.97 -4.31
C PRO A 100 18.90 35.07 -3.23
N GLU A 101 20.06 35.34 -2.60
CA GLU A 101 20.23 36.44 -1.62
C GLU A 101 19.80 37.81 -2.16
#